data_AF-A0A3P7DHK9-F1
#
_entry.id   AF-A0A3P7DHK9-F1
#
_cell.length_a   1.000
_cell.length_b   1.000
_cell.length_c   1.000
_cell.angle_alpha   90.00
_cell.angle_beta   90.00
_cell.angle_gamma   90.00
#
_symmetry.space_group_name_H-M   'P 1'
#
loop_
_entity.id
_entity.type
_entity.pdbx_description
1 polymer ?
#
loop_
_entity_poly.entity_id
_entity_poly.type
_entity_poly.pdbx_seq_one_letter_code
_entity_poly.pdbx_strand_id
1 'polypeptide(L)'
;MGINKESRNIYIFDFGLSRFYRNQDGSILPVKHHTVFRGTTRYASLRAHQKLELGRRDDLESWLYVMVELSSGTLPWKTPKRMKEKKNQLKEQVYKAKLRIRLGDERKEFFRNSLPILDCIFVMIDELAFEADPPYEQIQYIFEKLMLEANVKWDDIYDWEEIRMTQTKQMISVDGITSTSAAMATHSRCVQVGATTLTASTESSALLPNVGME
;
A
#
# COMPACT_ATOMS: atom_id res chain seq x y z
N MET A 1 8.10 -14.96 4.21
CA MET A 1 9.58 -14.91 4.17
C MET A 1 10.12 -16.31 4.37
N GLY A 2 11.22 -16.65 3.68
CA GLY A 2 11.89 -17.93 3.91
C GLY A 2 12.59 -17.98 5.27
N ILE A 3 13.35 -19.07 5.47
CA ILE A 3 14.15 -19.29 6.68
C ILE A 3 15.65 -19.22 6.34
N ASN A 4 16.46 -18.77 7.31
CA ASN A 4 17.92 -18.77 7.20
C ASN A 4 18.44 -18.03 5.96
N LYS A 5 19.15 -18.73 5.06
CA LYS A 5 19.72 -18.17 3.82
C LYS A 5 18.65 -17.65 2.85
N GLU A 6 17.41 -18.12 2.98
CA GLU A 6 16.26 -17.69 2.18
C GLU A 6 15.39 -16.67 2.90
N SER A 7 15.85 -16.13 4.04
CA SER A 7 15.09 -15.18 4.85
C SER A 7 14.70 -13.89 4.12
N ARG A 8 15.38 -13.57 3.02
CA ARG A 8 15.11 -12.42 2.15
C ARG A 8 14.21 -12.72 0.96
N ASN A 9 13.80 -13.98 0.77
CA ASN A 9 12.87 -14.36 -0.29
C ASN A 9 11.41 -14.22 0.16
N ILE A 10 10.59 -13.63 -0.69
CA ILE A 10 9.13 -13.53 -0.53
C ILE A 10 8.50 -14.71 -1.28
N TYR A 11 7.67 -15.48 -0.58
CA TYR A 11 6.95 -16.62 -1.14
C TYR A 11 5.46 -16.30 -1.21
N ILE A 12 4.85 -16.56 -2.36
CA ILE A 12 3.39 -16.55 -2.52
C ILE A 12 2.88 -17.96 -2.19
N PHE A 13 1.83 -18.03 -1.39
CA PHE A 13 1.23 -19.29 -0.93
C PHE A 13 -0.29 -19.23 -1.03
N ASP A 14 -0.94 -20.37 -0.78
CA ASP A 14 -2.39 -20.54 -0.84
C ASP A 14 -3.00 -20.29 -2.23
N PHE A 15 -2.85 -21.27 -3.11
CA PHE A 15 -3.49 -21.29 -4.43
C PHE A 15 -4.92 -21.87 -4.40
N GLY A 16 -5.52 -22.04 -3.21
CA GLY A 16 -6.84 -22.68 -3.05
C GLY A 16 -8.00 -21.91 -3.69
N LEU A 17 -7.81 -20.61 -3.95
CA LEU A 17 -8.78 -19.76 -4.66
C LEU A 17 -8.35 -19.41 -6.09
N SER A 18 -7.17 -19.84 -6.52
CA SER A 18 -6.64 -19.54 -7.86
C SER A 18 -7.49 -20.18 -8.95
N ARG A 19 -7.52 -19.53 -10.11
CA ARG A 19 -8.24 -20.01 -11.30
C ARG A 19 -7.36 -19.82 -12.52
N PHE A 20 -7.48 -20.74 -13.46
CA PHE A 20 -6.98 -20.48 -14.81
C PHE A 20 -7.76 -19.31 -15.41
N TYR A 21 -7.04 -18.39 -16.04
CA TYR A 21 -7.63 -17.30 -16.85
C TYR A 21 -7.36 -17.49 -18.35
N ARG A 22 -6.54 -18.49 -18.71
CA ARG A 22 -6.23 -18.90 -20.09
C ARG A 22 -6.51 -20.39 -20.28
N ASN A 23 -6.85 -20.74 -21.51
CA ASN A 23 -6.87 -22.12 -22.01
C ASN A 23 -5.43 -22.63 -22.22
N GLN A 24 -5.29 -23.94 -22.46
CA GLN A 24 -3.98 -24.57 -22.72
C GLN A 24 -3.30 -24.03 -23.99
N ASP A 25 -4.07 -23.54 -24.96
CA ASP A 25 -3.59 -22.90 -26.19
C ASP A 25 -3.14 -21.43 -25.98
N GLY A 26 -3.28 -20.90 -24.77
CA GLY A 26 -2.95 -19.52 -24.43
C GLY A 26 -4.07 -18.50 -24.64
N SER A 27 -5.21 -18.89 -25.22
CA SER A 27 -6.37 -18.01 -25.38
C SER A 27 -7.00 -17.67 -24.04
N ILE A 28 -7.54 -16.45 -23.89
CA ILE A 28 -8.16 -15.99 -22.64
C ILE A 28 -9.55 -16.60 -22.49
N LEU A 29 -9.88 -17.06 -21.28
CA LEU A 29 -11.19 -17.63 -21.00
C LEU A 29 -12.29 -16.57 -21.12
N PRO A 30 -13.51 -16.94 -21.61
CA PRO A 30 -14.62 -16.00 -21.70
C PRO A 30 -15.01 -15.41 -20.34
N VAL A 31 -15.32 -14.10 -20.34
CA VAL A 31 -15.82 -13.38 -19.17
C VAL A 31 -17.17 -13.96 -18.74
N LYS A 32 -17.29 -14.37 -17.47
CA LYS A 32 -18.60 -14.73 -16.89
C LYS A 32 -19.31 -13.47 -16.42
N HIS A 33 -20.61 -13.37 -16.70
CA HIS A 33 -21.42 -12.23 -16.28
C HIS A 33 -21.63 -12.16 -14.76
N HIS A 34 -21.62 -13.31 -14.08
CA HIS A 34 -21.80 -13.38 -12.63
C HIS A 34 -20.87 -14.42 -12.00
N THR A 35 -20.18 -14.02 -10.94
CA THR A 35 -19.33 -14.87 -10.13
C THR A 35 -19.72 -14.82 -8.67
N VAL A 36 -19.18 -15.75 -7.87
CA VAL A 36 -19.33 -15.70 -6.41
C VAL A 36 -18.10 -15.02 -5.84
N PHE A 37 -18.30 -13.95 -5.07
CA PHE A 37 -17.21 -13.29 -4.36
C PHE A 37 -16.67 -14.20 -3.24
N ARG A 38 -15.49 -14.77 -3.49
CA ARG A 38 -14.63 -15.49 -2.53
C ARG A 38 -13.38 -14.67 -2.21
N GLY A 39 -12.78 -14.92 -1.04
CA GLY A 39 -11.53 -14.28 -0.62
C GLY A 39 -11.70 -13.18 0.43
N THR A 40 -10.61 -12.46 0.69
CA THR A 40 -10.49 -11.51 1.79
C THR A 40 -11.07 -10.15 1.42
N THR A 41 -12.17 -9.76 2.09
CA THR A 41 -12.90 -8.51 1.82
C THR A 41 -12.04 -7.25 1.85
N ARG A 42 -11.04 -7.19 2.73
CA ARG A 42 -10.15 -6.03 2.89
C ARG A 42 -9.43 -5.66 1.59
N TYR A 43 -8.90 -6.65 0.88
CA TYR A 43 -8.05 -6.44 -0.29
C TYR A 43 -8.78 -6.69 -1.62
N ALA A 44 -9.93 -7.37 -1.61
CA ALA A 44 -10.68 -7.68 -2.83
C ALA A 44 -10.98 -6.45 -3.70
N SER A 45 -10.77 -6.55 -5.02
CA SER A 45 -11.03 -5.47 -5.98
C SER A 45 -12.49 -5.00 -5.98
N LEU A 46 -12.75 -3.80 -6.51
CA LEU A 46 -14.14 -3.33 -6.75
C LEU A 46 -14.97 -4.33 -7.56
N ARG A 47 -14.36 -4.98 -8.56
CA ARG A 47 -15.02 -5.98 -9.41
C ARG A 47 -15.39 -7.25 -8.63
N ALA A 48 -14.56 -7.66 -7.68
CA ALA A 48 -14.89 -8.76 -6.78
C ALA A 48 -16.12 -8.44 -5.92
N HIS A 49 -16.24 -7.20 -5.41
CA HIS A 49 -17.44 -6.76 -4.70
C HIS A 49 -18.68 -6.75 -5.61
N GLN A 50 -18.52 -6.39 -6.87
CA GLN A 50 -19.57 -6.38 -7.90
C GLN A 50 -19.89 -7.77 -8.48
N LYS A 51 -19.21 -8.83 -8.04
CA LYS A 51 -19.42 -10.22 -8.51
C LYS A 51 -19.16 -10.39 -10.01
N LEU A 52 -18.19 -9.65 -10.54
CA LEU A 52 -17.73 -9.79 -11.92
C LEU A 52 -16.62 -10.85 -12.02
N GLU A 53 -16.29 -11.30 -13.23
CA GLU A 53 -15.13 -12.16 -13.43
C GLU A 53 -13.83 -11.39 -13.13
N LEU A 54 -12.94 -12.05 -12.39
CA LEU A 54 -11.67 -11.46 -11.96
C LEU A 54 -10.58 -11.82 -12.96
N GLY A 55 -9.82 -10.81 -13.35
CA GLY A 55 -8.64 -10.95 -14.19
C GLY A 55 -7.39 -10.50 -13.47
N ARG A 56 -6.29 -10.40 -14.22
CA ARG A 56 -4.97 -10.03 -13.69
C ARG A 56 -4.95 -8.64 -13.05
N ARG A 57 -5.76 -7.71 -13.57
CA ARG A 57 -5.95 -6.37 -13.00
C ARG A 57 -6.48 -6.39 -11.56
N ASP A 58 -7.27 -7.41 -11.20
CA ASP A 58 -7.89 -7.52 -9.89
C ASP A 58 -6.88 -7.98 -8.82
N ASP A 59 -5.91 -8.79 -9.21
CA ASP A 59 -4.75 -9.13 -8.37
C ASP A 59 -3.85 -7.90 -8.17
N LEU A 60 -3.61 -7.09 -9.20
CA LEU A 60 -2.88 -5.82 -9.07
C LEU A 60 -3.61 -4.82 -8.15
N GLU A 61 -4.93 -4.69 -8.28
CA GLU A 61 -5.73 -3.84 -7.38
C GLU A 61 -5.61 -4.34 -5.92
N SER A 62 -5.67 -5.65 -5.72
CA SER A 62 -5.51 -6.26 -4.40
C SER A 62 -4.12 -6.00 -3.81
N TRP A 63 -3.07 -6.17 -4.63
CA TRP A 63 -1.69 -5.85 -4.27
C TRP A 63 -1.50 -4.37 -3.95
N LEU A 64 -2.10 -3.45 -4.71
CA LEU A 64 -2.03 -2.02 -4.42
C LEU A 64 -2.57 -1.69 -3.03
N TYR A 65 -3.69 -2.28 -2.62
CA TYR A 65 -4.21 -2.08 -1.27
C TYR A 65 -3.28 -2.65 -0.18
N VAL A 66 -2.56 -3.74 -0.46
CA VAL A 66 -1.52 -4.25 0.45
C VAL A 66 -0.37 -3.23 0.55
N MET A 67 0.09 -2.67 -0.57
CA MET A 67 1.16 -1.68 -0.58
C MET A 67 0.78 -0.38 0.14
N VAL A 68 -0.46 0.08 -0.01
CA VAL A 68 -0.98 1.22 0.76
C VAL A 68 -1.00 0.89 2.25
N GLU A 69 -1.51 -0.28 2.66
CA GLU A 69 -1.54 -0.67 4.08
C GLU A 69 -0.13 -0.82 4.67
N LEU A 70 0.83 -1.34 3.90
CA LEU A 70 2.23 -1.48 4.32
C LEU A 70 2.91 -0.11 4.50
N SER A 71 2.70 0.83 3.58
CA SER A 71 3.36 2.14 3.61
C SER A 71 2.71 3.14 4.56
N SER A 72 1.38 3.13 4.67
CA SER A 72 0.64 4.07 5.53
C SER A 72 0.25 3.48 6.90
N GLY A 73 0.39 2.16 7.09
CA GLY A 73 0.03 1.43 8.31
C GLY A 73 -1.47 1.06 8.44
N THR A 74 -2.35 1.57 7.57
CA THR A 74 -3.79 1.29 7.67
C THR A 74 -4.53 1.41 6.33
N LEU A 75 -5.78 0.94 6.33
CA LEU A 75 -6.77 1.23 5.29
C LEU A 75 -7.98 1.90 5.93
N PRO A 76 -8.64 2.86 5.26
CA PRO A 76 -9.74 3.62 5.86
C PRO A 76 -10.97 2.74 6.15
N TRP A 77 -11.11 1.61 5.47
CA TRP A 77 -12.15 0.61 5.71
C TRP A 77 -11.74 -0.52 6.68
N LYS A 78 -10.63 -0.36 7.43
CA LYS A 78 -10.20 -1.35 8.43
C LYS A 78 -11.23 -1.47 9.55
N THR A 79 -12.00 -2.55 9.53
CA THR A 79 -13.12 -2.72 10.46
C THR A 79 -12.72 -3.49 11.74
N PRO A 80 -13.25 -3.11 12.92
CA PRO A 80 -13.05 -3.84 14.17
C PRO A 80 -13.49 -5.31 14.08
N LYS A 81 -12.84 -6.20 14.86
CA LYS A 81 -13.07 -7.66 14.84
C LYS A 81 -14.56 -8.04 14.94
N ARG A 82 -15.36 -7.32 15.73
CA ARG A 82 -16.80 -7.58 15.94
C ARG A 82 -17.63 -7.53 14.65
N MET A 83 -17.26 -6.71 13.67
CA MET A 83 -18.00 -6.63 12.41
C MET A 83 -17.74 -7.81 11.48
N LYS A 84 -16.74 -8.66 11.76
CA LYS A 84 -16.44 -9.85 10.93
C LYS A 84 -17.56 -10.89 10.98
N GLU A 85 -18.40 -10.87 12.00
CA GLU A 85 -19.58 -11.74 12.12
C GLU A 85 -20.66 -11.37 11.08
N LYS A 86 -20.75 -10.08 10.72
CA LYS A 86 -21.72 -9.58 9.72
C LYS A 86 -21.07 -9.45 8.34
N LYS A 87 -20.60 -10.58 7.78
CA LYS A 87 -19.81 -10.63 6.53
C LYS A 87 -20.39 -9.80 5.38
N ASN A 88 -21.70 -9.84 5.14
CA ASN A 88 -22.31 -9.08 4.05
C ASN A 88 -22.30 -7.55 4.29
N GLN A 89 -22.53 -7.11 5.54
CA GLN A 89 -22.45 -5.69 5.89
C GLN A 89 -21.01 -5.19 5.79
N LEU A 90 -20.04 -6.02 6.20
CA LEU A 90 -18.62 -5.72 6.03
C LEU A 90 -18.25 -5.57 4.55
N LYS A 91 -18.71 -6.47 3.68
CA LYS A 91 -18.50 -6.37 2.22
C LYS A 91 -19.04 -5.06 1.67
N GLU A 92 -20.28 -4.71 2.02
CA GLU A 92 -20.92 -3.47 1.57
C GLU A 92 -20.19 -2.21 2.06
N GLN A 93 -19.77 -2.16 3.32
CA GLN A 93 -19.04 -1.03 3.86
C GLN A 93 -17.69 -0.81 3.15
N VAL A 94 -16.95 -1.90 2.92
CA VAL A 94 -15.67 -1.85 2.20
C VAL A 94 -15.90 -1.44 0.74
N TYR A 95 -16.93 -1.97 0.09
CA TYR A 95 -17.30 -1.59 -1.28
C TYR A 95 -17.57 -0.09 -1.39
N LYS A 96 -18.41 0.47 -0.50
CA LYS A 96 -18.71 1.91 -0.48
C LYS A 96 -17.47 2.76 -0.24
N ALA A 97 -16.59 2.35 0.68
CA ALA A 97 -15.35 3.09 0.93
C ALA A 97 -14.44 3.10 -0.30
N LYS A 98 -14.29 1.95 -0.98
CA LYS A 98 -13.52 1.86 -2.22
C LYS A 98 -14.11 2.71 -3.35
N LEU A 99 -15.44 2.79 -3.45
CA LEU A 99 -16.11 3.66 -4.43
C LEU A 99 -15.84 5.15 -4.16
N ARG A 100 -15.87 5.61 -2.91
CA ARG A 100 -15.56 7.02 -2.57
C ARG A 100 -14.12 7.40 -2.91
N ILE A 101 -13.18 6.45 -2.78
CA ILE A 101 -11.79 6.66 -3.18
C ILE A 101 -11.60 6.61 -4.69
N ARG A 102 -12.28 5.68 -5.38
CA ARG A 102 -12.14 5.50 -6.83
C ARG A 102 -12.80 6.62 -7.63
N LEU A 103 -14.01 7.01 -7.24
CA LEU A 103 -14.89 7.90 -8.01
C LEU A 103 -15.17 9.24 -7.31
N GLY A 104 -14.80 9.37 -6.03
CA GLY A 104 -15.05 10.57 -5.23
C GLY A 104 -13.79 11.38 -4.95
N ASP A 105 -13.89 12.24 -3.95
CA ASP A 105 -12.86 13.19 -3.51
C ASP A 105 -11.89 12.62 -2.47
N GLU A 106 -12.11 11.39 -1.99
CA GLU A 106 -11.27 10.73 -0.98
C GLU A 106 -9.92 10.22 -1.53
N ARG A 107 -9.71 10.21 -2.85
CA ARG A 107 -8.49 9.66 -3.49
C ARG A 107 -7.20 10.30 -2.96
N LYS A 108 -7.17 11.63 -2.89
CA LYS A 108 -5.99 12.38 -2.44
C LYS A 108 -5.67 12.11 -0.97
N GLU A 109 -6.71 11.99 -0.13
CA GLU A 109 -6.56 11.62 1.27
C GLU A 109 -6.02 10.20 1.40
N PHE A 110 -6.58 9.27 0.63
CA PHE A 110 -6.21 7.86 0.67
C PHE A 110 -4.72 7.62 0.42
N PHE A 111 -4.13 8.34 -0.54
CA PHE A 111 -2.72 8.21 -0.86
C PHE A 111 -1.78 9.14 -0.08
N ARG A 112 -2.29 10.07 0.74
CA ARG A 112 -1.50 11.13 1.39
C ARG A 112 -0.27 10.62 2.15
N ASN A 113 -0.44 9.55 2.92
CA ASN A 113 0.60 8.97 3.77
C ASN A 113 1.14 7.65 3.21
N SER A 114 1.01 7.43 1.89
CA SER A 114 1.48 6.23 1.20
C SER A 114 2.60 6.58 0.21
N LEU A 115 3.17 5.59 -0.46
CA LEU A 115 4.17 5.84 -1.50
C LEU A 115 3.53 6.65 -2.66
N PRO A 116 4.11 7.80 -3.07
CA PRO A 116 3.52 8.66 -4.10
C PRO A 116 3.23 7.96 -5.43
N ILE A 117 4.04 6.96 -5.77
CA ILE A 117 3.90 6.16 -6.99
C ILE A 117 2.61 5.34 -7.05
N LEU A 118 1.99 5.02 -5.92
CA LEU A 118 0.80 4.16 -5.87
C LEU A 118 -0.40 4.81 -6.53
N ASP A 119 -0.51 6.15 -6.48
CA ASP A 119 -1.59 6.86 -7.15
C ASP A 119 -1.48 6.76 -8.69
N CYS A 120 -0.25 6.82 -9.21
CA CYS A 120 0.03 6.59 -10.63
C CYS A 120 -0.34 5.16 -11.06
N ILE A 121 0.10 4.16 -10.29
CA ILE A 121 -0.22 2.75 -10.53
C ILE A 121 -1.73 2.50 -10.44
N PHE A 122 -2.44 3.22 -9.57
CA PHE A 122 -3.90 3.13 -9.46
C PHE A 122 -4.60 3.55 -10.75
N VAL A 123 -4.13 4.61 -11.43
CA VAL A 123 -4.61 5.00 -12.77
C VAL A 123 -4.33 3.89 -13.78
N MET A 124 -3.09 3.35 -13.79
CA MET A 124 -2.70 2.29 -14.72
C MET A 124 -3.61 1.06 -14.58
N ILE A 125 -4.02 0.71 -13.36
CA ILE A 125 -4.94 -0.41 -13.10
C ILE A 125 -6.35 -0.14 -13.64
N ASP A 126 -6.84 1.10 -13.57
CA ASP A 126 -8.17 1.48 -14.09
C ASP A 126 -8.28 1.35 -15.60
N GLU A 127 -7.17 1.57 -16.31
CA GLU A 127 -7.10 1.48 -17.78
C GLU A 127 -7.09 0.03 -18.29
N LEU A 128 -6.83 -0.95 -17.42
CA LEU A 128 -6.74 -2.36 -17.82
C LEU A 128 -8.11 -2.96 -18.15
N ALA A 129 -8.25 -3.42 -19.40
CA ALA A 129 -9.29 -4.37 -19.80
C ALA A 129 -9.11 -5.73 -19.09
N PHE A 130 -10.12 -6.61 -19.16
CA PHE A 130 -10.02 -7.94 -18.53
C PHE A 130 -8.91 -8.78 -19.19
N GLU A 131 -8.82 -8.67 -20.51
CA GLU A 131 -7.93 -9.41 -21.38
C GLU A 131 -6.51 -8.82 -21.44
N ALA A 132 -6.35 -7.55 -21.06
CA ALA A 132 -5.09 -6.83 -21.18
C ALA A 132 -3.97 -7.50 -20.38
N ASP A 133 -2.76 -7.50 -20.95
CA ASP A 133 -1.54 -7.84 -20.23
C ASP A 133 -1.17 -6.65 -19.33
N PRO A 134 -1.09 -6.82 -18.00
CA PRO A 134 -0.71 -5.70 -17.16
C PRO A 134 0.75 -5.29 -17.38
N PRO A 135 1.09 -3.99 -17.30
CA PRO A 135 2.42 -3.47 -17.58
C PRO A 135 3.36 -3.68 -16.38
N TYR A 136 3.65 -4.94 -16.03
CA TYR A 136 4.44 -5.29 -14.85
C TYR A 136 5.84 -4.66 -14.85
N GLU A 137 6.51 -4.65 -16.00
CA GLU A 137 7.84 -4.07 -16.18
C GLU A 137 7.82 -2.55 -15.93
N GLN A 138 6.76 -1.87 -16.36
CA GLN A 138 6.59 -0.43 -16.09
C GLN A 138 6.34 -0.16 -14.62
N ILE A 139 5.52 -0.98 -13.96
CA ILE A 139 5.30 -0.89 -12.51
C ILE A 139 6.62 -1.10 -11.76
N GLN A 140 7.40 -2.12 -12.13
CA GLN A 140 8.72 -2.38 -11.56
C GLN A 140 9.66 -1.18 -11.75
N TYR A 141 9.73 -0.63 -12.96
CA TYR A 141 10.54 0.55 -13.25
C TYR A 141 10.17 1.77 -12.39
N ILE A 142 8.87 2.00 -12.15
CA ILE A 142 8.40 3.08 -11.28
C ILE A 142 8.92 2.90 -9.84
N PHE A 143 8.91 1.66 -9.32
CA PHE A 143 9.49 1.36 -8.00
C PHE A 143 11.01 1.54 -7.98
N GLU A 144 11.73 1.07 -9.00
CA GLU A 144 13.18 1.22 -9.11
C GLU A 144 13.58 2.70 -9.15
N LYS A 145 12.81 3.55 -9.85
CA LYS A 145 13.02 5.00 -9.85
C LYS A 145 12.83 5.61 -8.47
N LEU A 146 11.75 5.24 -7.77
CA LEU A 146 11.52 5.70 -6.40
C LEU A 146 12.66 5.27 -5.46
N MET A 147 13.15 4.03 -5.59
CA MET A 147 14.28 3.54 -4.81
C MET A 147 15.54 4.37 -5.04
N LEU A 148 15.86 4.68 -6.31
CA LEU A 148 17.01 5.52 -6.65
C LEU A 148 16.89 6.93 -6.06
N GLU A 149 15.71 7.55 -6.17
CA GLU A 149 15.46 8.90 -5.63
C GLU A 149 15.52 8.95 -4.10
N ALA A 150 15.08 7.88 -3.43
CA ALA A 150 15.12 7.73 -1.98
C ALA A 150 16.47 7.20 -1.45
N ASN A 151 17.45 6.90 -2.33
CA ASN A 151 18.71 6.25 -2.00
C ASN A 151 18.53 4.92 -1.24
N VAL A 152 17.49 4.16 -1.60
CA VAL A 152 17.21 2.81 -1.10
C VAL A 152 17.85 1.79 -2.03
N LYS A 153 18.48 0.76 -1.44
CA LYS A 153 19.19 -0.31 -2.15
C LYS A 153 18.47 -1.65 -2.00
N TRP A 154 18.72 -2.55 -2.94
CA TRP A 154 18.16 -3.91 -2.92
C TRP A 154 18.63 -4.77 -1.75
N ASP A 155 19.80 -4.45 -1.19
CA ASP A 155 20.42 -5.16 -0.08
C ASP A 155 20.24 -4.48 1.27
N ASP A 156 19.52 -3.35 1.32
CA ASP A 156 19.11 -2.70 2.56
C ASP A 156 18.38 -3.70 3.46
N ILE A 157 18.59 -3.54 4.76
CA ILE A 157 17.99 -4.44 5.74
C ILE A 157 16.48 -4.20 5.81
N TYR A 158 15.71 -5.28 5.93
CA TYR A 158 14.28 -5.15 6.22
C TYR A 158 14.05 -4.73 7.68
N ASP A 159 12.92 -4.07 7.96
CA ASP A 159 12.54 -3.64 9.32
C ASP A 159 12.65 -4.76 10.37
N TRP A 160 12.27 -5.99 10.00
CA TRP A 160 12.35 -7.14 10.91
C TRP A 160 13.78 -7.69 11.11
N GLU A 161 14.73 -7.39 10.22
CA GLU A 161 16.15 -7.70 10.40
C GLU A 161 16.76 -6.72 11.43
N GLU A 162 16.37 -5.45 11.41
CA GLU A 162 16.81 -4.44 12.38
C GLU A 162 16.38 -4.79 13.81
N ILE A 163 15.13 -5.25 13.98
CA ILE A 163 14.61 -5.71 15.27
C ILE A 163 15.50 -6.81 15.87
N ARG A 164 15.96 -7.77 15.05
CA ARG A 164 16.83 -8.87 15.50
C ARG A 164 18.21 -8.37 15.91
N MET A 165 18.78 -7.41 15.17
CA MET A 165 20.07 -6.81 15.52
C MET A 165 20.00 -6.03 16.84
N THR A 166 18.90 -5.30 17.06
CA THR A 166 18.70 -4.51 18.28
C THR A 166 18.49 -5.39 19.51
N GLN A 167 17.69 -6.45 19.40
CA GLN A 167 17.48 -7.43 20.47
C GLN A 167 18.79 -8.15 20.86
N THR A 168 19.62 -8.51 19.87
CA THR A 168 20.91 -9.18 20.11
C THR A 168 21.88 -8.28 20.87
N LYS A 169 21.95 -6.99 20.54
CA LYS A 169 22.80 -6.02 21.27
C LYS A 169 22.36 -5.85 22.74
N GLN A 170 21.05 -5.87 23.01
CA GLN A 170 20.53 -5.77 24.38
C GLN A 170 20.88 -7.00 25.23
N MET A 171 20.82 -8.22 24.67
CA MET A 171 21.18 -9.43 25.43
C MET A 171 22.67 -9.47 25.78
N ILE A 172 23.55 -9.08 24.86
CA ILE A 172 25.00 -9.01 25.11
C ILE A 172 25.35 -7.98 26.20
N SER A 173 24.59 -6.88 26.29
CA SER A 173 24.76 -5.86 27.32
C SER A 173 24.37 -6.33 28.72
N VAL A 174 23.50 -7.34 28.86
CA VAL A 174 22.99 -7.80 30.16
C VAL A 174 23.95 -8.80 30.81
N ASP A 175 24.68 -9.58 30.02
CA ASP A 175 25.66 -10.57 30.52
C ASP A 175 27.05 -9.95 30.82
N GLY A 176 27.24 -8.66 30.52
CA GLY A 176 28.51 -7.94 30.67
C GLY A 176 28.63 -7.02 31.91
N ILE A 177 27.66 -7.01 32.83
CA ILE A 177 27.67 -6.06 33.96
C ILE A 177 27.98 -6.76 35.29
N THR A 178 29.27 -6.78 35.61
CA THR A 178 29.77 -6.86 36.98
C THR A 178 29.37 -5.60 37.73
N SER A 179 28.65 -5.80 38.83
CA SER A 179 28.26 -4.80 39.84
C SER A 179 29.39 -3.82 40.18
N THR A 180 29.16 -2.52 40.01
CA THR A 180 29.68 -1.49 40.92
C THR A 180 28.68 -0.34 41.05
N SER A 181 28.19 -0.19 42.28
CA SER A 181 27.38 0.91 42.80
C SER A 181 28.08 2.27 42.63
N ALA A 182 27.35 3.30 42.17
CA ALA A 182 27.05 4.51 42.96
C ALA A 182 26.59 5.70 42.10
N ALA A 183 25.71 6.50 42.71
CA ALA A 183 25.44 7.92 42.51
C ALA A 183 24.40 8.36 41.44
N MET A 184 23.24 8.74 41.96
CA MET A 184 22.26 9.64 41.38
C MET A 184 22.87 11.01 41.06
N ALA A 185 22.58 11.57 39.88
CA ALA A 185 22.39 13.01 39.72
C ALA A 185 21.59 13.31 38.44
N THR A 186 20.49 14.02 38.64
CA THR A 186 19.58 14.64 37.69
C THR A 186 20.27 15.62 36.75
N HIS A 187 19.93 15.65 35.46
CA HIS A 187 19.69 16.93 34.75
C HIS A 187 18.84 16.74 33.49
N SER A 188 17.81 17.59 33.43
CA SER A 188 16.82 17.77 32.38
C SER A 188 17.40 18.48 31.15
N ARG A 189 17.01 18.07 29.94
CA ARG A 189 16.77 19.02 28.83
C ARG A 189 15.86 18.43 27.74
N CYS A 190 14.70 19.06 27.62
CA CYS A 190 13.79 19.02 26.48
C CYS A 190 14.38 19.80 25.31
N VAL A 191 14.22 19.31 24.08
CA VAL A 191 14.38 20.10 22.84
C VAL A 191 13.12 19.91 21.99
N GLN A 192 12.28 20.94 21.96
CA GLN A 192 11.26 21.14 20.93
C GLN A 192 11.90 21.85 19.74
N VAL A 193 11.72 21.29 18.54
CA VAL A 193 12.07 21.94 17.28
C VAL A 193 10.89 22.82 16.87
N GLY A 194 11.15 24.12 16.73
CA GLY A 194 10.18 25.15 16.38
C GLY A 194 9.76 25.09 14.91
N ALA A 195 8.50 25.48 14.68
CA ALA A 195 7.94 25.75 13.37
C ALA A 195 8.38 27.13 12.88
N THR A 196 8.79 27.24 11.61
CA THR A 196 9.01 28.51 10.93
C THR A 196 8.02 28.64 9.79
N THR A 197 7.08 29.57 9.94
CA THR A 197 6.13 30.02 8.93
C THR A 197 6.86 30.89 7.91
N LEU A 198 6.77 30.55 6.61
CA LEU A 198 7.12 31.44 5.52
C LEU A 198 5.83 32.05 4.96
N THR A 199 5.62 33.34 5.23
CA THR A 199 4.67 34.19 4.50
C THR A 199 5.41 34.83 3.33
N ALA A 200 4.99 34.52 2.11
CA ALA A 200 5.38 35.28 0.91
C ALA A 200 4.13 35.98 0.38
N SER A 201 4.15 37.30 0.50
CA SER A 201 3.22 38.24 -0.11
C SER A 201 3.93 38.91 -1.28
N THR A 202 3.38 38.78 -2.49
CA THR A 202 3.64 39.70 -3.60
C THR A 202 2.40 39.78 -4.45
N GLU A 203 1.77 40.95 -4.40
CA GLU A 203 0.74 41.40 -5.33
C GLU A 203 1.36 41.58 -6.72
N SER A 204 0.67 41.14 -7.76
CA SER A 204 0.81 41.71 -9.10
C SER A 204 -0.55 41.69 -9.79
N SER A 205 -0.98 42.91 -10.13
CA SER A 205 -2.20 43.25 -10.83
C SER A 205 -2.02 43.03 -12.34
N ALA A 206 -2.98 42.35 -12.98
CA ALA A 206 -3.24 42.53 -14.40
C ALA A 206 -4.70 42.18 -14.72
N LEU A 207 -5.37 43.19 -15.28
CA LEU A 207 -6.78 43.26 -15.66
C LEU A 207 -7.01 42.66 -17.07
N LEU A 208 -8.11 41.89 -17.18
CA LEU A 208 -9.07 41.82 -18.31
C LEU A 208 -8.63 41.22 -19.67
N PRO A 209 -9.56 40.90 -20.60
CA PRO A 209 -10.97 40.50 -20.47
C PRO A 209 -11.35 39.24 -21.29
N ASN A 210 -12.60 38.84 -21.08
CA ASN A 210 -13.41 37.86 -21.81
C ASN A 210 -13.38 38.05 -23.35
N VAL A 211 -13.17 36.97 -24.10
CA VAL A 211 -13.46 36.87 -25.54
C VAL A 211 -14.37 35.68 -25.74
N GLY A 212 -15.62 35.96 -26.12
CA GLY A 212 -16.46 35.00 -26.83
C GLY A 212 -16.20 35.12 -28.32
N MET A 213 -16.14 33.98 -29.01
CA MET A 213 -16.45 33.86 -30.43
C MET A 213 -17.07 32.48 -30.64
N GLU A 214 -18.30 32.54 -31.17
CA GLU A 214 -19.11 31.49 -31.84
C GLU A 214 -19.60 30.27 -31.06
#